data_AF-A0A3D5BVB9-F1
#
_entry.id   AF-A0A3D5BVB9-F1
#
_cell.length_a   1.000
_cell.length_b   1.000
_cell.length_c   1.000
_cell.angle_alpha   90.00
_cell.angle_beta   90.00
_cell.angle_gamma   90.00
#
_symmetry.space_group_name_H-M   'P 1'
#
loop_
_entity.id
_entity.type
_entity.pdbx_description
1 polymer ?
#
loop_
_entity_poly.entity_id
_entity_poly.type
_entity_poly.pdbx_seq_one_letter_code
_entity_poly.pdbx_strand_id
1 'polypeptide(L)' 'MADKRDYYEVLGVGRSASADEIKSAYRKLALKYHPDRNPDNPEAEDMFKEAAEAY' A
#
# COMPACT_ATOMS: atom_id res chain seq x y z
N MET A 1 7.99 -1.60 21.68
CA MET A 1 8.45 -1.07 20.38
C MET A 1 7.64 -1.74 19.30
N ALA A 2 6.46 -1.20 18.99
CA ALA A 2 5.69 -1.61 17.82
C ALA A 2 6.00 -0.55 16.77
N ASP A 3 7.11 -0.78 16.07
CA ASP A 3 7.63 0.10 15.02
C ASP A 3 6.57 0.22 13.91
N LYS A 4 6.43 1.43 13.35
CA LYS A 4 5.67 1.77 12.13
C LYS A 4 4.94 0.58 11.49
N ARG A 5 3.61 0.54 11.64
CA ARG A 5 2.66 -0.40 11.01
C ARG A 5 3.35 -1.16 9.88
N ASP A 6 3.64 -2.45 10.10
CA ASP A 6 4.45 -3.26 9.20
C ASP A 6 4.05 -2.99 7.76
N TYR A 7 4.92 -2.33 7.01
CA TYR A 7 4.67 -1.95 5.62
C TYR A 7 4.27 -3.17 4.78
N TYR A 8 4.75 -4.34 5.18
CA TYR A 8 4.32 -5.64 4.67
C TYR A 8 2.83 -5.94 4.92
N GLU A 9 2.29 -5.66 6.12
CA GLU A 9 0.85 -5.79 6.40
C GLU A 9 0.01 -4.77 5.65
N VAL A 10 0.49 -3.52 5.51
CA VAL A 10 -0.19 -2.48 4.71
C VAL A 10 -0.28 -2.92 3.24
N LEU A 11 0.80 -3.51 2.72
CA LEU A 11 0.85 -4.05 1.37
C LEU A 11 0.13 -5.41 1.25
N GLY A 12 -0.25 -6.04 2.35
CA GLY A 12 -0.87 -7.37 2.39
C GLY A 12 0.09 -8.50 1.94
N VAL A 13 1.40 -8.29 2.11
CA VAL A 13 2.45 -9.24 1.76
C VAL A 13 3.14 -9.76 3.02
N GLY A 14 3.78 -10.93 2.93
CA GLY A 14 4.56 -11.46 4.05
C GLY A 14 5.81 -10.61 4.32
N ARG A 15 6.34 -10.63 5.55
CA ARG A 15 7.64 -10.01 5.88
C ARG A 15 8.81 -10.58 5.06
N SER A 16 8.64 -11.79 4.53
CA SER A 16 9.57 -12.45 3.62
C SER A 16 9.31 -12.14 2.14
N ALA A 17 8.41 -11.21 1.83
CA ALA A 17 8.05 -10.88 0.46
C ALA A 17 9.24 -10.31 -0.29
N SER A 18 9.41 -10.78 -1.53
CA SER A 18 10.47 -10.29 -2.40
C SER A 18 10.12 -8.91 -2.95
N ALA A 19 11.11 -8.14 -3.40
CA ALA A 19 10.89 -6.82 -3.99
C ALA A 19 9.85 -6.85 -5.14
N ASP A 20 9.82 -7.92 -5.93
CA ASP A 20 8.80 -8.14 -6.97
C ASP A 20 7.37 -8.34 -6.42
N GLU A 21 7.22 -8.99 -5.28
CA GLU A 21 5.93 -9.16 -4.60
C GLU A 21 5.45 -7.84 -4.01
N ILE A 22 6.33 -7.10 -3.34
CA ILE A 22 6.06 -5.76 -2.81
C ILE A 22 5.60 -4.83 -3.95
N LYS A 23 6.32 -4.84 -5.08
CA LYS A 23 5.99 -4.03 -6.26
C LYS A 23 4.67 -4.41 -6.91
N SER A 24 4.35 -5.70 -6.96
CA SER A 24 3.07 -6.21 -7.47
C SER A 24 1.91 -5.88 -6.55
N ALA A 25 2.10 -6.00 -5.24
CA ALA A 25 1.11 -5.66 -4.22
C ALA A 25 0.84 -4.16 -4.18
N TYR A 26 1.91 -3.34 -4.19
CA TYR A 26 1.82 -1.89 -4.32
C TYR A 26 1.05 -1.51 -5.59
N ARG A 27 1.36 -2.07 -6.76
CA ARG A 27 0.60 -1.80 -7.99
C ARG A 27 -0.89 -2.12 -7.85
N LYS A 28 -1.24 -3.24 -7.20
CA LYS A 28 -2.64 -3.61 -6.96
C LYS A 28 -3.34 -2.62 -6.04
N LEU A 29 -2.70 -2.22 -4.94
CA LEU A 29 -3.24 -1.25 -3.98
C LEU A 29 -3.33 0.15 -4.58
N ALA A 30 -2.29 0.59 -5.29
CA ALA A 30 -2.24 1.85 -6.01
C ALA A 30 -3.36 1.95 -7.06
N LEU A 31 -3.68 0.88 -7.78
CA LEU A 31 -4.81 0.84 -8.72
C LEU A 31 -6.16 0.77 -8.01
N LYS A 32 -6.23 0.13 -6.84
CA LYS A 32 -7.46 0.01 -6.05
C LYS A 32 -7.84 1.33 -5.38
N TYR A 33 -6.86 2.04 -4.85
CA TYR A 33 -6.99 3.32 -4.16
C TYR A 33 -6.62 4.52 -5.03
N HIS A 34 -6.47 4.32 -6.34
CA HIS A 34 -6.08 5.39 -7.26
C HIS A 34 -7.08 6.57 -7.17
N PRO A 35 -6.63 7.83 -7.10
CA PRO A 35 -7.51 8.99 -7.01
C PRO A 35 -8.45 9.11 -8.23
N ASP A 36 -8.00 8.70 -9.42
CA ASP A 36 -8.84 8.65 -10.63
C ASP A 36 -10.07 7.72 -10.48
N ARG A 37 -9.94 6.64 -9.70
CA ARG A 37 -11.04 5.68 -9.45
C ARG A 37 -11.79 5.98 -8.16
N ASN A 38 -11.19 6.78 -7.27
CA ASN A 38 -11.73 7.16 -5.97
C ASN A 38 -11.64 8.69 -5.76
N PRO A 39 -12.21 9.51 -6.66
CA PRO A 39 -12.02 10.96 -6.64
C PRO A 39 -12.60 11.63 -5.39
N ASP A 40 -13.58 11.02 -4.75
CA ASP A 40 -14.26 11.55 -3.55
C ASP A 40 -13.94 10.77 -2.28
N ASN A 41 -12.92 9.89 -2.29
CA ASN A 41 -12.59 9.06 -1.13
C ASN A 41 -11.25 9.48 -0.50
N PRO A 42 -11.26 10.33 0.55
CA PRO A 42 -10.03 10.74 1.23
C PRO A 42 -9.30 9.56 1.89
N GLU A 43 -10.01 8.51 2.32
CA GLU A 43 -9.35 7.30 2.85
C GLU A 43 -8.54 6.58 1.77
N ALA A 44 -8.96 6.64 0.50
CA ALA A 44 -8.19 6.05 -0.59
C ALA A 44 -6.88 6.83 -0.80
N GLU A 45 -6.89 8.16 -0.65
CA GLU A 45 -5.67 8.98 -0.71
C GLU A 45 -4.70 8.63 0.43
N ASP A 46 -5.20 8.49 1.66
CA ASP A 46 -4.38 8.11 2.80
C ASP A 46 -3.80 6.70 2.65
N MET A 47 -4.61 5.73 2.22
CA MET A 47 -4.15 4.37 1.93
C MET A 47 -3.14 4.32 0.77
N PHE A 48 -3.31 5.17 -0.25
CA PHE A 48 -2.36 5.29 -1.35
C PHE A 48 -1.03 5.88 -0.88
N LYS A 49 -1.06 6.92 -0.04
CA LYS A 49 0.14 7.51 0.58
C LYS A 49 0.85 6.52 1.48
N GLU A 50 0.13 5.79 2.34
CA GLU A 50 0.72 4.75 3.19
C GLU A 50 1.34 3.62 2.36
N ALA A 51 0.67 3.16 1.30
CA ALA A 51 1.22 2.15 0.41
C ALA A 51 2.46 2.66 -0.36
N ALA A 52 2.53 3.96 -0.67
CA ALA A 52 3.69 4.58 -1.30
C ALA A 52 4.85 4.80 -0.33
N GLU A 53 4.57 5.02 0.96
CA GLU A 53 5.59 5.08 2.01
C GLU A 53 6.15 3.68 2.35
N ALA A 54 5.36 2.64 2.09
CA ALA A 54 5.70 1.23 2.26
C ALA A 54 6.56 0.62 1.13
N TYR A 55 6.59 1.27 -0.03
CA TYR A 55 7.28 0.82 -1.25
C TYR A 55 8.64 1.49 -1.42
#